data_AF-A0A2T3YXJ6-F1
#
_entry.id   AF-A0A2T3YXJ6-F1
#
_cell.length_a   1.000
_cell.length_b   1.000
_cell.length_c   1.000
_cell.angle_alpha   90.00
_cell.angle_beta   90.00
_cell.angle_gamma   90.00
#
_symmetry.space_group_name_H-M   'P 1'
#
loop_
_entity.id
_entity.type
_entity.pdbx_description
1 polymer ?
#
loop_
_entity_poly.entity_id
_entity_poly.type
_entity_poly.pdbx_seq_one_letter_code
_entity_poly.pdbx_strand_id
1 'polypeptide(L)'
;MKLFSILSFIILVKKLCFRREYGSLSKAERLDYIKAVKYLQSLPSRSPASVVPGARSRYDGFVAAHIQHALTIHLTGNFLTWHRWPIHEYERALREECDCKDYRPPTFANMTFNLGPGGSVAYNPRRFTRDIGLTHTTRFANYTSILEGVPSSTEAVGPHIAAHTTIGGDPGADVFASPGDPAFYVHHEMVDRVWTLRSKKLGGDEYGNITWPNTPHSRETMLSDILDLGYASEPIQIADVMGTLFGPFYYFRL
;
A
#
# COMPACT_ATOMS: atom_id res chain seq x y z
N MET A 1 -31.65 -24.22 -14.12
CA MET A 1 -31.08 -22.94 -13.65
C MET A 1 -30.74 -22.93 -12.13
N LYS A 2 -30.28 -24.05 -11.52
CA LYS A 2 -29.93 -24.11 -10.08
C LYS A 2 -28.52 -24.64 -9.76
N LEU A 3 -27.83 -25.33 -10.67
CA LEU A 3 -26.46 -25.81 -10.44
C LEU A 3 -25.38 -24.72 -10.59
N PHE A 4 -25.59 -23.72 -11.46
CA PHE A 4 -24.64 -22.60 -11.63
C PHE A 4 -24.52 -21.71 -10.37
N SER A 5 -25.54 -21.70 -9.50
CA SER A 5 -25.55 -20.91 -8.27
C SER A 5 -24.71 -21.53 -7.14
N ILE A 6 -24.74 -22.86 -6.99
CA ILE A 6 -24.05 -23.54 -5.89
C ILE A 6 -22.54 -23.60 -6.14
N LEU A 7 -22.11 -23.91 -7.38
CA LEU A 7 -20.68 -23.96 -7.70
C LEU A 7 -20.03 -22.57 -7.58
N SER A 8 -20.71 -21.52 -8.06
CA SER A 8 -20.27 -20.12 -7.92
C SER A 8 -20.19 -19.71 -6.45
N PHE A 9 -21.17 -20.12 -5.63
CA PHE A 9 -21.15 -19.86 -4.19
C PHE A 9 -20.03 -20.61 -3.46
N ILE A 10 -19.76 -21.88 -3.81
CA ILE A 10 -18.65 -22.65 -3.24
C ILE A 10 -17.29 -22.03 -3.63
N ILE A 11 -17.13 -21.60 -4.88
CA ILE A 11 -15.91 -20.91 -5.34
C ILE A 11 -15.74 -19.58 -4.59
N LEU A 12 -16.82 -18.83 -4.37
CA LEU A 12 -16.80 -17.57 -3.62
C LEU A 12 -16.36 -17.78 -2.17
N VAL A 13 -16.94 -18.76 -1.47
CA VAL A 13 -16.60 -19.07 -0.07
C VAL A 13 -15.16 -19.58 0.06
N LYS A 14 -14.66 -20.35 -0.92
CA LYS A 14 -13.26 -20.80 -0.93
C LYS A 14 -12.24 -19.69 -1.20
N LYS A 15 -12.65 -18.60 -1.86
CA LYS A 15 -11.80 -17.42 -2.10
C LYS A 15 -11.87 -16.39 -0.96
N LEU A 16 -12.82 -16.54 -0.03
CA LEU A 16 -13.05 -15.56 1.02
C LEU A 16 -11.91 -15.53 2.03
N CYS A 17 -11.31 -14.36 2.20
CA CYS A 17 -10.21 -14.12 3.13
C CYS A 17 -10.63 -13.18 4.28
N PHE A 18 -10.09 -13.39 5.47
CA PHE A 18 -10.27 -12.48 6.61
C PHE A 18 -8.96 -11.77 6.92
N ARG A 19 -8.94 -10.44 6.75
CA ARG A 19 -7.82 -9.59 7.18
C ARG A 19 -8.00 -9.26 8.66
N ARG A 20 -7.01 -9.62 9.46
CA ARG A 20 -6.98 -9.39 10.91
C ARG A 20 -5.98 -8.29 11.23
N GLU A 21 -6.30 -7.49 12.23
CA GLU A 21 -5.39 -6.49 12.76
C GLU A 21 -4.08 -7.15 13.25
N TYR A 22 -2.93 -6.55 12.92
CA TYR A 22 -1.60 -7.14 13.17
C TYR A 22 -1.33 -7.43 14.67
N GLY A 23 -1.78 -6.55 15.55
CA GLY A 23 -1.78 -6.72 17.00
C GLY A 23 -2.61 -7.91 17.50
N SER A 24 -3.64 -8.33 16.77
CA SER A 24 -4.44 -9.52 17.09
C SER A 24 -3.76 -10.83 16.67
N LEU A 25 -2.70 -10.79 15.85
CA LEU A 25 -1.95 -11.97 15.44
C LEU A 25 -1.12 -12.53 16.60
N SER A 26 -1.07 -13.85 16.68
CA SER A 26 -0.15 -14.57 17.56
C SER A 26 1.31 -14.30 17.17
N LYS A 27 2.23 -14.58 18.09
CA LYS A 27 3.67 -14.45 17.82
C LYS A 27 4.12 -15.28 16.62
N ALA A 28 3.56 -16.48 16.44
CA ALA A 28 3.89 -17.35 15.32
C ALA A 28 3.43 -16.74 13.99
N GLU A 29 2.18 -16.29 13.91
CA GLU A 29 1.63 -15.63 12.72
C GLU A 29 2.42 -14.37 12.34
N ARG A 30 2.84 -13.55 13.32
CA ARG A 30 3.69 -12.38 13.05
C ARG A 30 5.06 -12.77 12.50
N LEU A 31 5.67 -13.83 13.01
CA LEU A 31 6.95 -14.32 12.51
C LEU A 31 6.81 -14.87 11.09
N ASP A 32 5.70 -15.55 10.77
CA ASP A 32 5.44 -16.06 9.44
C ASP A 32 5.19 -14.94 8.43
N TYR A 33 4.51 -13.86 8.82
CA TYR A 33 4.42 -12.65 8.02
C TYR A 33 5.81 -12.07 7.73
N ILE A 34 6.64 -11.86 8.77
CA ILE A 34 8.00 -11.31 8.63
C ILE A 34 8.88 -12.19 7.71
N LYS A 35 8.74 -13.52 7.78
CA LYS A 35 9.41 -14.47 6.88
C LYS A 35 9.04 -14.19 5.42
N ALA A 36 7.76 -14.11 5.12
CA ALA A 36 7.26 -13.90 3.77
C ALA A 36 7.77 -12.57 3.19
N VAL A 37 7.74 -11.48 3.98
CA VAL A 37 8.26 -10.18 3.55
C VAL A 37 9.73 -10.26 3.16
N LYS A 38 10.56 -10.91 3.99
CA LYS A 38 11.99 -11.06 3.71
C LYS A 38 12.27 -11.99 2.54
N TYR A 39 11.43 -13.00 2.34
CA TYR A 39 11.51 -13.84 1.16
C TYR A 39 11.23 -13.02 -0.11
N LEU A 40 10.19 -12.18 -0.11
CA LEU A 40 9.90 -11.26 -1.20
C LEU A 40 11.05 -10.26 -1.46
N GLN A 41 11.78 -9.85 -0.41
CA GLN A 41 13.00 -9.03 -0.52
C GLN A 41 14.20 -9.81 -1.09
N SER A 42 14.18 -11.14 -1.06
CA SER A 42 15.24 -11.98 -1.63
C SER A 42 15.00 -12.37 -3.08
N LEU A 43 13.74 -12.36 -3.53
CA LEU A 43 13.39 -12.68 -4.91
C LEU A 43 13.85 -11.56 -5.85
N PRO A 44 14.39 -11.89 -7.05
CA PRO A 44 14.89 -10.89 -7.99
C PRO A 44 13.79 -9.94 -8.49
N SER A 45 14.12 -8.67 -8.71
CA SER A 45 13.16 -7.71 -9.25
C SER A 45 12.63 -8.11 -10.63
N ARG A 46 11.34 -7.80 -10.89
CA ARG A 46 10.72 -7.89 -12.23
C ARG A 46 10.94 -6.61 -13.06
N SER A 47 11.31 -5.51 -12.43
CA SER A 47 11.49 -4.23 -13.12
C SER A 47 12.73 -4.27 -14.01
N PRO A 48 12.65 -3.88 -15.29
CA PRO A 48 13.83 -3.75 -16.14
C PRO A 48 14.83 -2.77 -15.54
N ALA A 49 16.12 -3.14 -15.54
CA ALA A 49 17.19 -2.28 -15.00
C ALA A 49 17.33 -0.94 -15.75
N SER A 50 16.86 -0.86 -16.99
CA SER A 50 16.77 0.39 -17.76
C SER A 50 15.69 1.34 -17.26
N VAL A 51 14.68 0.83 -16.56
CA VAL A 51 13.55 1.62 -16.04
C VAL A 51 13.71 1.91 -14.55
N VAL A 52 14.15 0.92 -13.77
CA VAL A 52 14.36 1.03 -12.32
C VAL A 52 15.74 0.51 -11.95
N PRO A 53 16.82 1.28 -12.20
CA PRO A 53 18.20 0.80 -12.01
C PRO A 53 18.54 0.37 -10.58
N GLY A 54 17.83 0.93 -9.59
CA GLY A 54 18.03 0.62 -8.19
C GLY A 54 17.32 -0.63 -7.68
N ALA A 55 16.34 -1.17 -8.41
CA ALA A 55 15.59 -2.32 -7.92
C ALA A 55 16.47 -3.58 -7.90
N ARG A 56 16.47 -4.30 -6.78
CA ARG A 56 17.15 -5.60 -6.62
C ARG A 56 16.18 -6.71 -6.30
N SER A 57 15.06 -6.38 -5.65
CA SER A 57 14.09 -7.34 -5.17
C SER A 57 12.70 -7.20 -5.76
N ARG A 58 11.85 -8.20 -5.56
CA ARG A 58 10.40 -8.09 -5.81
C ARG A 58 9.74 -7.04 -4.94
N TYR A 59 10.20 -6.91 -3.70
CA TYR A 59 9.78 -5.85 -2.80
C TYR A 59 10.11 -4.46 -3.37
N ASP A 60 11.29 -4.27 -3.95
CA ASP A 60 11.68 -3.00 -4.59
C ASP A 60 10.76 -2.64 -5.77
N GLY A 61 10.11 -3.62 -6.41
CA GLY A 61 9.12 -3.36 -7.47
C GLY A 61 7.91 -2.57 -6.97
N PHE A 62 7.37 -2.92 -5.79
CA PHE A 62 6.27 -2.19 -5.16
C PHE A 62 6.68 -0.79 -4.73
N VAL A 63 7.91 -0.64 -4.20
CA VAL A 63 8.45 0.67 -3.84
C VAL A 63 8.63 1.55 -5.08
N ALA A 64 9.17 0.99 -6.17
CA ALA A 64 9.38 1.71 -7.41
C ALA A 64 8.06 2.20 -8.02
N ALA A 65 7.02 1.35 -8.02
CA ALA A 65 5.69 1.75 -8.47
C ALA A 65 5.17 2.96 -7.69
N HIS A 66 5.29 2.94 -6.36
CA HIS A 66 4.88 4.07 -5.53
C HIS A 66 5.68 5.34 -5.81
N ILE A 67 7.01 5.23 -5.92
CA ILE A 67 7.89 6.36 -6.27
C ILE A 67 7.48 6.98 -7.61
N GLN A 68 7.21 6.16 -8.62
CA GLN A 68 6.85 6.60 -9.97
C GLN A 68 5.47 7.26 -10.05
N HIS A 69 4.54 6.85 -9.19
CA HIS A 69 3.16 7.33 -9.22
C HIS A 69 2.82 8.34 -8.10
N ALA A 70 3.75 8.64 -7.19
CA ALA A 70 3.51 9.41 -5.96
C ALA A 70 2.70 10.72 -6.16
N LEU A 71 2.94 11.46 -7.24
CA LEU A 71 2.27 12.73 -7.56
C LEU A 71 0.90 12.58 -8.24
N THR A 72 0.45 11.35 -8.47
CA THR A 72 -0.83 11.01 -9.13
C THR A 72 -1.68 10.06 -8.31
N ILE A 73 -1.23 9.70 -7.10
CA ILE A 73 -1.89 8.75 -6.20
C ILE A 73 -2.10 9.34 -4.81
N HIS A 74 -1.71 10.59 -4.60
CA HIS A 74 -1.84 11.32 -3.35
C HIS A 74 -2.39 12.72 -3.61
N LEU A 75 -3.31 13.16 -2.76
CA LEU A 75 -4.15 14.34 -2.89
C LEU A 75 -4.96 14.28 -4.19
N THR A 76 -5.42 13.08 -4.53
CA THR A 76 -6.08 12.73 -5.79
C THR A 76 -7.28 11.82 -5.57
N GLY A 77 -8.20 11.79 -6.54
CA GLY A 77 -9.46 11.08 -6.43
C GLY A 77 -9.30 9.56 -6.43
N ASN A 78 -8.14 9.07 -6.89
CA ASN A 78 -7.75 7.67 -6.86
C ASN A 78 -6.90 7.28 -5.64
N PHE A 79 -6.65 8.16 -4.65
CA PHE A 79 -5.77 7.84 -3.50
C PHE A 79 -6.17 6.51 -2.83
N LEU A 80 -7.45 6.35 -2.47
CA LEU A 80 -7.93 5.18 -1.74
C LEU A 80 -7.98 3.92 -2.60
N THR A 81 -8.35 4.06 -3.87
CA THR A 81 -8.46 2.95 -4.81
C THR A 81 -7.08 2.46 -5.23
N TRP A 82 -6.16 3.38 -5.53
CA TRP A 82 -4.77 3.07 -5.81
C TRP A 82 -4.16 2.38 -4.60
N HIS A 83 -4.29 2.88 -3.37
CA HIS A 83 -3.66 2.24 -2.20
C HIS A 83 -4.28 0.90 -1.78
N ARG A 84 -5.53 0.59 -2.13
CA ARG A 84 -6.08 -0.76 -1.94
C ARG A 84 -5.39 -1.79 -2.84
N TRP A 85 -5.03 -1.41 -4.06
CA TRP A 85 -4.49 -2.33 -5.07
C TRP A 85 -3.11 -2.94 -4.72
N PRO A 86 -2.05 -2.17 -4.38
CA PRO A 86 -0.75 -2.72 -4.04
C PRO A 86 -0.79 -3.50 -2.73
N ILE A 87 -1.69 -3.22 -1.78
CA ILE A 87 -1.88 -4.08 -0.60
C ILE A 87 -2.34 -5.47 -1.04
N HIS A 88 -3.35 -5.54 -1.91
CA HIS A 88 -3.84 -6.81 -2.41
C HIS A 88 -2.77 -7.59 -3.17
N GLU A 89 -2.03 -6.89 -4.03
CA GLU A 89 -0.99 -7.48 -4.86
C GLU A 89 0.24 -7.91 -4.06
N TYR A 90 0.61 -7.12 -3.05
CA TYR A 90 1.62 -7.49 -2.08
C TYR A 90 1.22 -8.74 -1.30
N GLU A 91 0.00 -8.80 -0.77
CA GLU A 91 -0.52 -9.99 -0.10
C GLU A 91 -0.56 -11.21 -1.03
N ARG A 92 -0.93 -11.02 -2.30
CA ARG A 92 -0.92 -12.08 -3.30
C ARG A 92 0.50 -12.61 -3.50
N ALA A 93 1.48 -11.72 -3.67
CA ALA A 93 2.89 -12.10 -3.80
C ALA A 93 3.41 -12.83 -2.54
N LEU A 94 3.03 -12.38 -1.33
CA LEU A 94 3.37 -13.06 -0.09
C LEU A 94 2.78 -14.48 0.01
N ARG A 95 1.58 -14.72 -0.54
CA ARG A 95 0.94 -16.05 -0.50
C ARG A 95 1.42 -16.99 -1.59
N GLU A 96 1.60 -16.48 -2.80
CA GLU A 96 1.81 -17.29 -3.99
C GLU A 96 3.29 -17.51 -4.31
N GLU A 97 4.15 -16.57 -3.94
CA GLU A 97 5.58 -16.65 -4.26
C GLU A 97 6.42 -17.20 -3.11
N CYS A 98 5.89 -17.20 -1.88
CA CYS A 98 6.62 -17.59 -0.68
C CYS A 98 6.18 -18.98 -0.16
N ASP A 99 6.92 -20.06 -0.47
CA ASP A 99 6.76 -21.36 0.23
C ASP A 99 7.63 -21.37 1.51
N CYS A 100 7.33 -20.48 2.46
CA CYS A 100 8.18 -20.17 3.62
C CYS A 100 8.18 -21.24 4.73
N LYS A 101 8.37 -22.52 4.40
CA LYS A 101 8.37 -23.60 5.39
C LYS A 101 9.63 -23.63 6.28
N ASP A 102 10.79 -23.21 5.76
CA ASP A 102 12.07 -23.38 6.48
C ASP A 102 12.93 -22.09 6.67
N TYR A 103 12.45 -20.92 6.24
CA TYR A 103 13.21 -19.67 6.41
C TYR A 103 13.07 -19.13 7.85
N ARG A 104 14.18 -18.96 8.57
CA ARG A 104 14.22 -18.25 9.87
C ARG A 104 14.75 -16.84 9.65
N PRO A 105 13.90 -15.80 9.68
CA PRO A 105 14.34 -14.47 9.35
C PRO A 105 15.00 -13.84 10.59
N PRO A 106 16.09 -13.05 10.42
CA PRO A 106 16.41 -12.03 11.41
C PRO A 106 15.22 -11.04 11.51
N THR A 107 15.16 -10.17 12.51
CA THR A 107 14.15 -9.09 12.54
C THR A 107 14.31 -8.15 11.32
N PHE A 108 13.40 -7.19 11.09
CA PHE A 108 13.63 -6.13 10.08
C PHE A 108 14.85 -5.24 10.41
N ALA A 109 15.55 -5.48 11.52
CA ALA A 109 16.83 -4.87 11.81
C ALA A 109 17.86 -5.19 10.71
N ASN A 110 18.66 -4.18 10.37
CA ASN A 110 19.71 -4.25 9.33
C ASN A 110 19.19 -4.49 7.90
N MET A 111 17.92 -4.20 7.62
CA MET A 111 17.43 -4.14 6.25
C MET A 111 18.20 -3.07 5.45
N THR A 112 18.63 -3.43 4.24
CA THR A 112 19.15 -2.48 3.26
C THR A 112 18.01 -2.05 2.36
N PHE A 113 17.92 -0.74 2.12
CA PHE A 113 16.95 -0.11 1.26
C PHE A 113 17.65 0.52 0.06
N ASN A 114 17.16 0.29 -1.17
CA ASN A 114 17.89 0.61 -2.40
C ASN A 114 17.36 1.84 -3.16
N LEU A 115 16.10 2.20 -2.97
CA LEU A 115 15.40 3.20 -3.78
C LEU A 115 15.21 4.51 -3.01
N GLY A 116 14.88 5.62 -3.68
CA GLY A 116 14.83 6.94 -3.05
C GLY A 116 16.21 7.47 -2.59
N PRO A 117 16.24 8.55 -1.79
CA PRO A 117 15.09 9.29 -1.28
C PRO A 117 14.31 10.03 -2.39
N GLY A 118 13.07 10.40 -2.07
CA GLY A 118 12.15 11.10 -2.97
C GLY A 118 11.85 10.31 -4.24
N GLY A 119 11.66 11.03 -5.35
CA GLY A 119 11.33 10.48 -6.67
C GLY A 119 12.41 9.61 -7.34
N SER A 120 13.53 9.31 -6.67
CA SER A 120 14.67 8.62 -7.29
C SER A 120 14.47 7.10 -7.35
N VAL A 121 14.64 6.53 -8.54
CA VAL A 121 14.71 5.07 -8.77
C VAL A 121 16.13 4.56 -9.02
N ALA A 122 17.14 5.42 -8.84
CA ALA A 122 18.55 5.05 -8.98
C ALA A 122 19.01 4.13 -7.84
N TYR A 123 20.09 3.39 -8.08
CA TYR A 123 20.65 2.51 -7.05
C TYR A 123 21.31 3.33 -5.94
N ASN A 124 20.73 3.29 -4.75
CA ASN A 124 21.20 4.01 -3.56
C ASN A 124 21.06 3.15 -2.29
N PRO A 125 21.86 2.08 -2.15
CA PRO A 125 21.78 1.16 -1.02
C PRO A 125 22.17 1.86 0.28
N ARG A 126 21.26 1.90 1.25
CA ARG A 126 21.48 2.48 2.57
C ARG A 126 20.71 1.73 3.65
N ARG A 127 21.06 2.01 4.90
CA ARG A 127 20.44 1.33 6.03
C ARG A 127 19.03 1.88 6.25
N PHE A 128 18.09 0.97 6.41
CA PHE A 128 16.75 1.28 6.91
C PHE A 128 16.81 1.89 8.32
N THR A 129 16.12 3.01 8.53
CA THR A 129 16.05 3.68 9.84
C THR A 129 14.62 4.04 10.20
N ARG A 130 14.31 4.06 11.50
CA ARG A 130 13.08 4.61 12.05
C ARG A 130 13.43 5.58 13.17
N ASP A 131 12.64 6.62 13.31
CA ASP A 131 12.74 7.60 14.40
C ASP A 131 11.35 7.80 14.98
N ILE A 132 10.98 6.93 15.92
CA ILE A 132 9.59 6.79 16.36
C ILE A 132 9.18 8.02 17.19
N GLY A 133 8.29 8.84 16.63
CA GLY A 133 7.81 10.08 17.24
C GLY A 133 6.29 10.14 17.36
N LEU A 134 5.77 10.29 18.59
CA LEU A 134 4.31 10.30 18.83
C LEU A 134 3.64 11.66 18.61
N THR A 135 4.41 12.71 18.33
CA THR A 135 3.89 14.08 18.25
C THR A 135 2.78 14.22 17.21
N HIS A 136 2.96 13.65 16.02
CA HIS A 136 1.96 13.76 14.95
C HIS A 136 0.68 12.98 15.25
N THR A 137 0.79 11.75 15.74
CA THR A 137 -0.36 10.93 16.12
C THR A 137 -1.11 11.45 17.34
N THR A 138 -0.45 12.11 18.28
CA THR A 138 -1.09 12.63 19.50
C THR A 138 -1.64 14.05 19.37
N ARG A 139 -1.06 14.88 18.49
CA ARG A 139 -1.45 16.30 18.36
C ARG A 139 -2.22 16.62 17.09
N PHE A 140 -1.93 15.92 15.98
CA PHE A 140 -2.37 16.34 14.64
C PHE A 140 -3.20 15.27 13.90
N ALA A 141 -3.25 14.03 14.41
CA ALA A 141 -4.12 13.00 13.86
C ALA A 141 -5.55 13.21 14.35
N ASN A 142 -6.41 13.73 13.47
CA ASN A 142 -7.83 13.87 13.73
C ASN A 142 -8.65 12.97 12.80
N TYR A 143 -9.45 12.06 13.35
CA TYR A 143 -10.26 11.14 12.53
C TYR A 143 -11.38 11.85 11.76
N THR A 144 -11.77 13.07 12.15
CA THR A 144 -12.74 13.88 11.39
C THR A 144 -12.10 14.61 10.21
N SER A 145 -10.76 14.68 10.15
CA SER A 145 -10.05 15.23 9.01
C SER A 145 -10.02 14.25 7.83
N ILE A 146 -9.63 14.76 6.65
CA ILE A 146 -9.45 13.92 5.46
C ILE A 146 -8.47 12.77 5.76
N LEU A 147 -8.79 11.58 5.26
CA LEU A 147 -8.06 10.34 5.58
C LEU A 147 -6.59 10.44 5.18
N GLU A 148 -6.32 11.09 4.05
CA GLU A 148 -4.97 11.38 3.56
C GLU A 148 -4.26 12.49 4.35
N GLY A 149 -4.94 13.59 4.64
CA GLY A 149 -4.35 14.77 5.29
C GLY A 149 -3.83 15.80 4.29
N VAL A 150 -3.67 17.07 4.71
CA VAL A 150 -3.08 18.11 3.86
C VAL A 150 -1.63 18.37 4.32
N PRO A 151 -0.61 18.12 3.47
CA PRO A 151 0.82 18.18 3.85
C PRO A 151 1.28 19.53 4.42
N SER A 152 0.62 20.63 4.08
CA SER A 152 0.94 21.99 4.55
C SER A 152 0.11 22.44 5.76
N SER A 153 -0.81 21.61 6.26
CA SER A 153 -1.66 21.97 7.40
C SER A 153 -1.01 21.55 8.72
N THR A 154 -0.82 22.51 9.62
CA THR A 154 -0.37 22.25 11.00
C THR A 154 -1.48 21.69 11.89
N GLU A 155 -2.72 21.61 11.38
CA GLU A 155 -3.92 21.25 12.15
C GLU A 155 -4.66 20.02 11.60
N ALA A 156 -4.38 19.57 10.37
CA ALA A 156 -5.13 18.51 9.68
C ALA A 156 -4.23 17.56 8.87
N VAL A 157 -3.20 17.02 9.55
CA VAL A 157 -2.27 16.05 8.96
C VAL A 157 -2.96 14.72 8.63
N GLY A 158 -4.16 14.45 9.16
CA GLY A 158 -4.89 13.22 8.87
C GLY A 158 -4.22 11.98 9.48
N PRO A 159 -4.97 10.87 9.65
CA PRO A 159 -4.41 9.64 10.20
C PRO A 159 -3.39 8.96 9.27
N HIS A 160 -3.39 9.24 7.96
CA HIS A 160 -2.41 8.69 7.01
C HIS A 160 -1.03 9.35 7.15
N ILE A 161 -0.88 10.66 6.91
CA ILE A 161 0.43 11.32 7.06
C ILE A 161 0.93 11.24 8.51
N ALA A 162 0.04 11.29 9.51
CA ALA A 162 0.44 11.17 10.91
C ALA A 162 1.10 9.82 11.23
N ALA A 163 0.65 8.73 10.62
CA ALA A 163 1.25 7.42 10.83
C ALA A 163 2.65 7.32 10.19
N HIS A 164 2.81 7.79 8.95
CA HIS A 164 4.11 7.84 8.26
C HIS A 164 5.13 8.69 9.03
N THR A 165 4.71 9.88 9.47
CA THR A 165 5.57 10.78 10.26
C THR A 165 5.85 10.27 11.67
N THR A 166 4.97 9.43 12.25
CA THR A 166 5.26 8.75 13.51
C THR A 166 6.32 7.66 13.37
N ILE A 167 6.39 6.98 12.22
CA ILE A 167 7.46 6.03 11.93
C ILE A 167 8.80 6.76 11.72
N GLY A 168 8.75 7.88 10.98
CA GLY A 168 9.91 8.73 10.75
C GLY A 168 11.03 8.00 10.00
N GLY A 169 12.26 8.53 10.13
CA GLY A 169 13.45 7.92 9.55
C GLY A 169 13.41 7.81 8.02
N ASP A 170 14.13 6.82 7.49
CA ASP A 170 14.32 6.56 6.06
C ASP A 170 13.94 5.10 5.74
N PRO A 171 12.84 4.86 4.99
CA PRO A 171 12.01 5.84 4.26
C PRO A 171 10.67 6.19 4.91
N GLY A 172 10.45 5.93 6.22
CA GLY A 172 9.11 5.96 6.82
C GLY A 172 8.33 7.29 6.66
N ALA A 173 9.01 8.44 6.65
CA ALA A 173 8.39 9.75 6.40
C ALA A 173 8.57 10.27 4.95
N ASP A 174 9.18 9.48 4.06
CA ASP A 174 9.36 9.82 2.65
C ASP A 174 8.09 9.50 1.87
N VAL A 175 7.35 10.53 1.44
CA VAL A 175 6.09 10.36 0.69
C VAL A 175 6.25 9.53 -0.57
N PHE A 176 7.43 9.50 -1.20
CA PHE A 176 7.68 8.71 -2.40
C PHE A 176 8.11 7.29 -2.05
N ALA A 177 9.03 7.17 -1.11
CA ALA A 177 9.73 5.91 -0.83
C ALA A 177 9.17 5.12 0.37
N SER A 178 8.13 5.62 1.05
CA SER A 178 7.56 5.02 2.28
C SER A 178 7.19 3.54 2.22
N PRO A 179 6.80 2.91 1.08
CA PRO A 179 6.63 1.45 1.03
C PRO A 179 7.92 0.68 1.26
N GLY A 180 9.08 1.34 1.21
CA GLY A 180 10.35 0.77 1.64
C GLY A 180 10.37 0.36 3.11
N ASP A 181 9.51 0.96 3.95
CA ASP A 181 9.23 0.49 5.30
C ASP A 181 8.09 -0.57 5.28
N PRO A 182 8.31 -1.81 5.76
CA PRO A 182 7.27 -2.85 5.81
C PRO A 182 6.01 -2.49 6.63
N ALA A 183 6.10 -1.50 7.53
CA ALA A 183 4.96 -0.98 8.27
C ALA A 183 3.96 -0.23 7.38
N PHE A 184 4.38 0.21 6.18
CA PHE A 184 3.51 0.81 5.17
C PHE A 184 2.27 -0.05 4.90
N TYR A 185 2.45 -1.36 4.68
CA TYR A 185 1.37 -2.26 4.29
C TYR A 185 0.34 -2.43 5.40
N VAL A 186 0.80 -2.62 6.64
CA VAL A 186 -0.07 -2.71 7.83
C VAL A 186 -0.79 -1.39 8.09
N HIS A 187 -0.10 -0.26 7.90
CA HIS A 187 -0.71 1.06 8.01
C HIS A 187 -1.83 1.24 6.96
N HIS A 188 -1.55 0.94 5.70
CA HIS A 188 -2.50 1.11 4.60
C HIS A 188 -3.63 0.08 4.64
N GLU A 189 -3.45 -1.08 5.26
CA GLU A 189 -4.55 -1.98 5.60
C GLU A 189 -5.59 -1.31 6.52
N MET A 190 -5.13 -0.47 7.46
CA MET A 190 -6.01 0.31 8.34
C MET A 190 -6.64 1.50 7.59
N VAL A 191 -5.90 2.18 6.71
CA VAL A 191 -6.47 3.22 5.82
C VAL A 191 -7.62 2.64 5.00
N ASP A 192 -7.39 1.49 4.38
CA ASP A 192 -8.41 0.80 3.58
C ASP A 192 -9.57 0.27 4.45
N ARG A 193 -9.31 -0.10 5.71
CA ARG A 193 -10.38 -0.45 6.68
C ARG A 193 -11.30 0.74 6.93
N VAL A 194 -10.72 1.89 7.28
CA VAL A 194 -11.47 3.12 7.54
C VAL A 194 -12.27 3.52 6.30
N TRP A 195 -11.68 3.44 5.11
CA TRP A 195 -12.40 3.72 3.87
C TRP A 195 -13.57 2.75 3.64
N THR A 196 -13.38 1.46 3.88
CA THR A 196 -14.44 0.44 3.71
C THR A 196 -15.65 0.73 4.58
N LEU A 197 -15.44 1.29 5.77
CA LEU A 197 -16.50 1.64 6.74
C LEU A 197 -17.21 2.98 6.42
N ARG A 198 -16.66 3.80 5.50
CA ARG A 198 -17.20 5.11 5.11
C ARG A 198 -17.96 5.04 3.78
N SER A 199 -18.66 6.12 3.44
CA SER A 199 -19.29 6.27 2.12
C SER A 199 -18.23 6.26 1.01
N LYS A 200 -18.41 5.41 0.01
CA LYS A 200 -17.47 5.20 -1.11
C LYS A 200 -17.84 6.07 -2.31
N LYS A 201 -17.83 7.39 -2.13
CA LYS A 201 -17.94 8.33 -3.26
C LYS A 201 -16.55 8.58 -3.86
N LEU A 202 -16.49 8.68 -5.18
CA LEU A 202 -15.34 9.22 -5.91
C LEU A 202 -15.70 10.63 -6.36
N GLY A 203 -14.79 11.58 -6.18
CA GLY A 203 -14.94 12.96 -6.65
C GLY A 203 -15.97 13.81 -5.90
N GLY A 204 -16.04 15.10 -6.27
CA GLY A 204 -16.95 16.09 -5.68
C GLY A 204 -16.33 17.00 -4.60
N ASP A 205 -15.06 16.80 -4.28
CA ASP A 205 -14.27 17.50 -3.27
C ASP A 205 -12.92 17.98 -3.83
N GLU A 206 -12.17 18.80 -3.07
CA GLU A 206 -10.93 19.49 -3.48
C GLU A 206 -9.82 18.55 -4.03
N TYR A 207 -9.92 17.25 -3.74
CA TYR A 207 -8.96 16.22 -4.14
C TYR A 207 -9.54 15.20 -5.13
N GLY A 208 -10.60 15.53 -5.88
CA GLY A 208 -11.21 14.61 -6.86
C GLY A 208 -10.40 14.40 -8.15
N ASN A 209 -9.36 15.20 -8.37
CA ASN A 209 -8.56 15.25 -9.60
C ASN A 209 -7.46 14.18 -9.64
N ILE A 210 -6.76 14.05 -10.78
CA ILE A 210 -5.73 13.01 -11.02
C ILE A 210 -4.29 13.49 -10.75
N THR A 211 -4.10 14.76 -10.39
CA THR A 211 -2.80 15.36 -10.09
C THR A 211 -2.76 15.88 -8.66
N TRP A 212 -1.61 15.74 -8.00
CA TRP A 212 -1.30 16.31 -6.69
C TRP A 212 -1.60 17.83 -6.65
N PRO A 213 -2.13 18.35 -5.52
CA PRO A 213 -3.46 18.97 -5.45
C PRO A 213 -3.82 19.80 -6.70
N ASN A 214 -4.32 19.10 -7.71
CA ASN A 214 -4.74 19.63 -9.00
C ASN A 214 -3.70 20.54 -9.68
N THR A 215 -2.41 20.22 -9.55
CA THR A 215 -1.29 21.01 -10.07
C THR A 215 -0.33 20.11 -10.88
N PRO A 216 -0.28 20.25 -12.22
CA PRO A 216 -1.12 21.12 -13.05
C PRO A 216 -2.59 20.70 -13.01
N HIS A 217 -3.50 21.62 -13.38
CA HIS A 217 -4.93 21.33 -13.40
C HIS A 217 -5.23 20.11 -14.28
N SER A 218 -6.04 19.21 -13.77
CA SER A 218 -6.43 17.96 -14.44
C SER A 218 -7.92 17.67 -14.27
N ARG A 219 -8.45 16.72 -15.05
CA ARG A 219 -9.84 16.29 -14.92
C ARG A 219 -10.07 15.51 -13.61
N GLU A 220 -11.33 15.35 -13.23
CA GLU A 220 -11.71 14.44 -12.15
C GLU A 220 -11.39 12.98 -12.51
N THR A 221 -11.16 12.20 -11.45
CA THR A 221 -10.93 10.75 -11.51
C THR A 221 -12.21 10.03 -11.91
N MET A 222 -12.11 9.06 -12.81
CA MET A 222 -13.23 8.28 -13.32
C MET A 222 -13.11 6.80 -12.94
N LEU A 223 -14.24 6.10 -12.83
CA LEU A 223 -14.25 4.65 -12.60
C LEU A 223 -13.52 3.86 -13.71
N SER A 224 -13.46 4.41 -14.92
CA SER A 224 -12.75 3.84 -16.07
C SER A 224 -11.23 4.06 -16.05
N ASP A 225 -10.72 4.87 -15.12
CA ASP A 225 -9.28 5.13 -15.03
C ASP A 225 -8.53 3.86 -14.62
N ILE A 226 -7.31 3.74 -15.10
CA ILE A 226 -6.44 2.58 -14.87
C ILE A 226 -5.48 2.90 -13.72
N LEU A 227 -5.43 1.98 -12.77
CA LEU A 227 -4.43 1.92 -11.72
C LEU A 227 -3.26 1.08 -12.20
N ASP A 228 -2.09 1.72 -12.26
CA ASP A 228 -0.84 1.11 -12.68
C ASP A 228 0.07 0.87 -11.46
N LEU A 229 0.71 -0.31 -11.43
CA LEU A 229 1.74 -0.69 -10.47
C LEU A 229 3.08 -0.98 -11.16
N GLY A 230 3.25 -0.48 -12.39
CA GLY A 230 4.42 -0.70 -13.22
C GLY A 230 4.68 -2.19 -13.43
N TYR A 231 5.83 -2.65 -12.93
CA TYR A 231 6.26 -4.05 -13.07
C TYR A 231 5.96 -4.92 -11.84
N ALA A 232 5.27 -4.37 -10.83
CA ALA A 232 4.90 -5.12 -9.63
C ALA A 232 3.68 -6.02 -9.86
N SER A 233 2.69 -5.55 -10.64
CA SER A 233 1.49 -6.30 -11.02
C SER A 233 0.88 -5.72 -12.31
N GLU A 234 -0.06 -6.47 -12.89
CA GLU A 234 -0.90 -6.05 -14.01
C GLU A 234 -1.78 -4.83 -13.64
N PRO A 235 -2.09 -3.96 -14.61
CA PRO A 235 -2.98 -2.82 -14.41
C PRO A 235 -4.43 -3.25 -14.17
N ILE A 236 -5.20 -2.41 -13.47
CA ILE A 236 -6.62 -2.65 -13.16
C ILE A 236 -7.46 -1.38 -13.25
N GLN A 237 -8.76 -1.48 -13.57
CA GLN A 237 -9.65 -0.32 -13.55
C GLN A 237 -10.05 0.06 -12.11
N ILE A 238 -10.25 1.36 -11.88
CA ILE A 238 -10.77 1.87 -10.60
C ILE A 238 -12.10 1.20 -10.25
N ALA A 239 -12.98 1.00 -11.25
CA ALA A 239 -14.25 0.33 -11.09
C ALA A 239 -14.13 -1.01 -10.35
N ASP A 240 -13.10 -1.79 -10.66
CA ASP A 240 -12.90 -3.14 -10.14
C ASP A 240 -12.33 -3.17 -8.72
N VAL A 241 -11.85 -2.03 -8.21
CA VAL A 241 -11.25 -1.95 -6.87
C VAL A 241 -12.08 -1.17 -5.83
N MET A 242 -13.27 -0.70 -6.20
CA MET A 242 -14.13 0.09 -5.31
C MET A 242 -14.69 -0.72 -4.12
N GLY A 243 -14.87 -2.02 -4.29
CA GLY A 243 -15.35 -2.95 -3.26
C GLY A 243 -14.25 -3.79 -2.62
N THR A 244 -14.63 -4.61 -1.65
CA THR A 244 -13.75 -5.67 -1.11
C THR A 244 -14.30 -7.07 -1.40
N LEU A 245 -15.45 -7.16 -2.08
CA LEU A 245 -16.22 -8.39 -2.31
C LEU A 245 -16.54 -8.61 -3.80
N PHE A 246 -15.84 -7.93 -4.70
CA PHE A 246 -15.96 -8.12 -6.15
C PHE A 246 -14.62 -7.84 -6.85
N GLY A 247 -14.58 -8.11 -8.16
CA GLY A 247 -13.35 -7.98 -8.96
C GLY A 247 -12.31 -9.00 -8.47
N PRO A 248 -11.04 -8.60 -8.28
CA PRO A 248 -10.02 -9.48 -7.70
C PRO A 248 -10.22 -9.72 -6.20
N PHE A 249 -11.14 -9.00 -5.54
CA PHE A 249 -11.26 -8.99 -4.09
C PHE A 249 -12.39 -9.85 -3.56
N TYR A 250 -12.05 -10.64 -2.53
CA TYR A 250 -13.01 -11.39 -1.73
C TYR A 250 -12.52 -11.44 -0.29
N TYR A 251 -12.61 -10.32 0.44
CA TYR A 251 -12.19 -10.26 1.84
C TYR A 251 -13.10 -9.42 2.76
N PHE A 252 -13.14 -9.85 4.02
CA PHE A 252 -13.66 -9.07 5.15
C PHE A 252 -12.51 -8.63 6.04
N ARG A 253 -12.76 -7.57 6.81
CA ARG A 253 -11.89 -7.14 7.91
C ARG A 253 -12.57 -7.40 9.24
N LEU A 254 -11.82 -7.97 10.17
CA LEU A 254 -12.21 -8.16 11.56
C LEU A 254 -11.64 -7.00 12.40
#